data_AF-A0A9D6HYW8-F1
#
_entry.id   AF-A0A9D6HYW8-F1
#
_cell.length_a   1.000
_cell.length_b   1.000
_cell.length_c   1.000
_cell.angle_alpha   90.00
_cell.angle_beta   90.00
_cell.angle_gamma   90.00
#
_symmetry.space_group_name_H-M   'P 1'
#
loop_
_entity.id
_entity.type
_entity.pdbx_description
1 polymer ?
#
loop_
_entity_poly.entity_id
_entity_poly.type
_entity_poly.pdbx_seq_one_letter_code
_entity_poly.pdbx_strand_id
1 'polypeptide(L)'
;SMTGPVNVCSPNPVTNSDFTRILGRVISRPTPLPAPAFALRLLFGEVADEMLLSSIRMRPVKLLETGYPFTDPGLEGGLRRLLRK
;
A
#
# COMPACT_ATOMS: atom_id res chain seq x y z
N SER A 1 11.25 -13.55 -21.77
CA SER A 1 11.22 -14.24 -20.45
C SER A 1 11.98 -13.39 -19.45
N MET A 2 11.67 -13.51 -18.15
CA MET A 2 12.35 -12.78 -17.07
C MET A 2 12.94 -13.78 -16.09
N THR A 3 14.16 -13.52 -15.59
CA THR A 3 14.89 -14.43 -14.69
C THR A 3 15.29 -13.70 -13.40
N GLY A 4 15.36 -14.44 -12.29
CA GLY A 4 15.72 -13.93 -10.98
C GLY A 4 14.55 -13.27 -10.23
N PRO A 5 14.80 -12.63 -9.07
CA PRO A 5 13.76 -12.08 -8.22
C PRO A 5 13.03 -10.91 -8.90
N VAL A 6 11.74 -10.77 -8.58
CA VAL A 6 10.84 -9.77 -9.15
C VAL A 6 9.98 -9.18 -8.05
N ASN A 7 10.00 -7.86 -7.92
CA ASN A 7 9.09 -7.15 -7.03
C ASN A 7 7.70 -7.06 -7.67
N VAL A 8 6.69 -7.65 -7.02
CA VAL A 8 5.30 -7.59 -7.45
C VAL A 8 4.59 -6.54 -6.61
N CYS A 9 4.62 -5.29 -7.08
CA CYS A 9 3.97 -4.16 -6.46
C CYS A 9 3.49 -3.17 -7.53
N SER A 10 2.61 -2.25 -7.16
CA SER A 10 2.23 -1.14 -8.04
C SER A 10 3.45 -0.27 -8.39
N PRO A 11 3.53 0.30 -9.61
CA PRO A 11 4.60 1.21 -9.99
C PRO A 11 4.60 2.53 -9.19
N ASN A 12 3.51 2.86 -8.51
CA ASN A 12 3.33 4.11 -7.77
C ASN A 12 3.23 3.83 -6.26
N PRO A 13 4.37 3.74 -5.53
CA PRO A 13 4.35 3.51 -4.09
C PRO A 13 3.73 4.70 -3.37
N VAL A 14 2.98 4.41 -2.30
CA VAL A 14 2.32 5.41 -1.46
C VAL A 14 2.75 5.24 0.00
N THR A 15 2.63 6.30 0.78
CA THR A 15 2.81 6.22 2.24
C THR A 15 1.58 5.60 2.90
N ASN A 16 1.72 5.14 4.15
CA ASN A 16 0.55 4.65 4.92
C ASN A 16 -0.51 5.74 5.10
N SER A 17 -0.11 7.01 5.31
CA SER A 17 -1.05 8.12 5.44
C SER A 17 -1.82 8.37 4.15
N ASP A 18 -1.17 8.28 2.99
CA ASP A 18 -1.84 8.36 1.68
C ASP A 18 -2.80 7.19 1.48
N PHE A 19 -2.39 5.97 1.82
CA PHE A 19 -3.24 4.78 1.75
C PHE A 19 -4.49 4.95 2.60
N THR A 20 -4.35 5.28 3.88
CA THR A 20 -5.45 5.46 4.83
C THR A 20 -6.43 6.54 4.34
N ARG A 21 -5.90 7.67 3.87
CA ARG A 21 -6.72 8.80 3.36
C ARG A 21 -7.49 8.43 2.10
N ILE A 22 -6.85 7.74 1.15
CA ILE A 22 -7.51 7.31 -0.10
C ILE A 22 -8.56 6.25 0.19
N LEU A 23 -8.24 5.25 1.01
CA LEU A 23 -9.20 4.23 1.42
C LEU A 23 -10.42 4.85 2.10
N GLY A 24 -10.20 5.75 3.07
CA GLY A 24 -11.26 6.48 3.77
C GLY A 24 -12.19 7.21 2.80
N ARG A 25 -11.64 7.87 1.78
CA ARG A 25 -12.44 8.51 0.71
C ARG A 25 -13.27 7.49 -0.06
N VAL A 26 -12.67 6.39 -0.52
CA VAL A 26 -13.36 5.35 -1.33
C VAL A 26 -14.53 4.73 -0.58
N ILE A 27 -14.38 4.50 0.73
CA ILE A 27 -15.44 3.90 1.56
C ILE A 27 -16.32 4.93 2.27
N SER A 28 -16.17 6.22 1.98
CA SER A 28 -16.92 7.32 2.62
C SER A 28 -16.77 7.37 4.16
N ARG A 29 -15.56 7.13 4.67
CA ARG A 29 -15.19 7.25 6.08
C ARG A 29 -13.97 8.16 6.27
N PRO A 30 -14.13 9.41 6.74
CA PRO A 30 -13.01 10.32 6.98
C PRO A 30 -11.96 9.75 7.94
N THR A 31 -10.68 10.05 7.70
CA THR A 31 -9.54 9.56 8.51
C THR A 31 -8.65 10.71 9.01
N PRO A 32 -9.16 11.60 9.90
CA PRO A 32 -8.44 12.81 10.29
C PRO A 32 -7.31 12.58 11.31
N LEU A 33 -7.35 11.47 12.06
CA LEU A 33 -6.40 11.19 13.14
C LEU A 33 -5.53 9.98 12.79
N PRO A 34 -4.19 10.09 12.91
CA PRO A 34 -3.30 8.94 12.77
C PRO A 34 -3.39 8.02 14.00
N ALA A 35 -3.15 6.73 13.79
CA ALA A 35 -3.00 5.78 14.89
C ALA A 35 -1.66 6.01 15.62
N PRO A 36 -1.65 6.26 16.93
CA PRO A 36 -0.40 6.45 17.67
C PRO A 36 0.43 5.17 17.76
N ALA A 37 1.74 5.25 17.48
CA ALA A 37 2.62 4.09 17.50
C ALA A 37 2.66 3.37 18.86
N PHE A 38 2.65 4.11 19.98
CA PHE A 38 2.64 3.51 21.32
C PHE A 38 1.37 2.70 21.57
N ALA A 39 0.22 3.17 21.08
CA ALA A 39 -1.05 2.46 21.22
C ALA A 39 -1.04 1.17 20.39
N LEU A 40 -0.48 1.23 19.17
CA LEU A 40 -0.29 0.04 18.34
C LEU A 40 0.63 -0.98 19.01
N ARG A 41 1.77 -0.55 19.57
CA ARG A 41 2.68 -1.43 20.32
C ARG A 41 2.02 -2.04 21.56
N LEU A 42 1.20 -1.28 22.28
CA LEU A 42 0.48 -1.79 23.45
C LEU A 42 -0.52 -2.91 23.06
N LEU A 43 -1.19 -2.76 21.91
CA LEU A 43 -2.21 -3.70 21.45
C LEU A 43 -1.64 -4.92 20.70
N PHE A 44 -0.56 -4.72 19.94
CA PHE A 44 -0.03 -5.71 19.00
C PHE A 44 1.40 -6.17 19.30
N GLY A 45 2.06 -5.61 20.33
CA GLY A 45 3.43 -5.97 20.70
C GLY A 45 4.44 -5.79 19.55
N GLU A 46 5.33 -6.76 19.39
CA GLU A 46 6.37 -6.77 18.34
C GLU A 46 5.80 -6.75 16.92
N VAL A 47 4.59 -7.30 16.71
CA VAL A 47 3.89 -7.27 15.41
C VAL A 47 3.62 -5.83 14.96
N ALA A 48 3.43 -4.90 15.90
CA ALA A 48 3.27 -3.49 15.57
C ALA A 48 4.51 -2.96 14.84
N ASP A 49 5.71 -3.28 15.33
CA ASP A 49 6.96 -2.79 14.76
C ASP A 49 7.30 -3.50 13.44
N GLU A 50 7.07 -4.81 13.35
CA GLU A 50 7.41 -5.61 12.17
C GLU A 50 6.46 -5.42 10.98
N MET A 51 5.16 -5.21 11.23
CA MET A 51 4.15 -5.22 10.17
C MET A 51 3.40 -3.90 9.98
N LEU A 52 3.10 -3.18 11.07
CA LEU A 52 2.25 -1.98 10.99
C LEU A 52 3.06 -0.68 10.88
N LEU A 53 4.18 -0.61 11.60
CA LEU A 53 5.05 0.55 11.67
C LEU A 53 6.27 0.41 10.75
N SER A 54 6.54 -0.79 10.24
CA SER A 54 7.56 -1.01 9.23
C SER A 54 7.17 -0.34 7.91
N SER A 55 8.18 0.10 7.16
CA SER A 55 7.98 0.81 5.90
C SER A 55 8.98 0.34 4.87
N ILE A 56 8.47 -0.09 3.72
CA ILE A 56 9.28 -0.50 2.58
C ILE A 56 8.76 0.22 1.33
N ARG A 57 9.64 0.97 0.67
CA ARG A 57 9.34 1.59 -0.63
C ARG A 57 9.77 0.68 -1.77
N MET A 58 8.95 -0.32 -2.08
CA MET A 58 9.23 -1.27 -3.15
C MET A 58 9.03 -0.64 -4.55
N ARG A 59 9.85 -1.05 -5.53
CA ARG A 59 9.69 -0.67 -6.94
C ARG A 59 9.73 -1.90 -7.86
N PRO A 60 8.80 -2.03 -8.83
CA PRO A 60 8.73 -3.18 -9.73
C PRO A 60 9.61 -2.97 -10.98
N VAL A 61 10.92 -2.73 -10.79
CA VAL A 61 11.85 -2.29 -11.86
C VAL A 61 11.81 -3.22 -13.09
N LYS A 62 11.95 -4.53 -12.89
CA LYS A 62 11.95 -5.48 -14.01
C LYS A 62 10.61 -5.52 -14.77
N LEU A 63 9.48 -5.39 -14.07
CA LEU A 63 8.17 -5.35 -14.71
C LEU A 63 7.99 -4.06 -15.53
N LEU A 64 8.53 -2.93 -15.06
CA LEU A 64 8.55 -1.69 -15.81
C LEU A 64 9.40 -1.82 -17.09
N GLU A 65 10.59 -2.41 -16.99
CA GLU A 65 11.49 -2.63 -18.13
C GLU A 65 10.89 -3.56 -19.19
N THR A 66 10.05 -4.53 -18.80
CA THR A 66 9.38 -5.41 -19.76
C THR A 66 8.14 -4.80 -20.40
N GLY A 67 7.75 -3.57 -20.03
CA GLY A 67 6.49 -2.97 -20.47
C GLY A 67 5.24 -3.70 -19.95
N TYR A 68 5.34 -4.34 -18.78
CA TYR A 68 4.22 -5.09 -18.19
C TYR A 68 2.98 -4.18 -18.04
N PRO A 69 1.80 -4.60 -18.55
CA PRO A 69 0.59 -3.78 -18.47
C PRO A 69 -0.04 -3.89 -17.08
N PHE A 70 0.26 -2.93 -16.21
CA PHE A 70 -0.35 -2.86 -14.87
C PHE A 70 -1.84 -2.51 -15.00
N THR A 71 -2.72 -3.42 -14.56
CA THR A 71 -4.17 -3.17 -14.51
C THR A 71 -4.51 -2.02 -13.57
N ASP A 72 -3.82 -1.93 -12.42
CA ASP A 72 -4.08 -0.93 -11.38
C ASP A 72 -2.81 -0.23 -10.94
N PRO A 73 -2.31 0.69 -11.77
CA PRO A 73 -1.10 1.41 -11.43
C PRO A 73 -1.33 2.39 -10.28
N GLY A 74 -2.56 2.83 -10.03
CA GLY A 74 -2.92 3.78 -8.97
C GLY A 74 -3.77 3.14 -7.87
N LEU A 75 -3.53 3.54 -6.62
CA LEU A 75 -4.24 2.99 -5.47
C LEU A 75 -5.75 3.22 -5.51
N GLU A 76 -6.21 4.44 -5.82
CA GLU A 76 -7.65 4.76 -5.77
C GLU A 76 -8.45 3.93 -6.78
N GLY A 77 -7.98 3.83 -8.03
CA GLY A 77 -8.61 2.97 -9.04
C GLY A 77 -8.61 1.50 -8.63
N GLY A 78 -7.50 1.04 -8.06
CA GLY A 78 -7.37 -0.30 -7.49
C GLY A 78 -8.42 -0.61 -6.42
N LEU A 79 -8.58 0.29 -5.46
CA LEU A 79 -9.53 0.16 -4.37
C LEU A 79 -10.98 0.24 -4.85
N ARG A 80 -11.30 1.18 -5.74
CA ARG A 80 -12.65 1.33 -6.32
C ARG A 80 -13.12 0.07 -7.02
N ARG A 81 -12.28 -0.52 -7.87
CA ARG A 81 -12.57 -1.78 -8.55
C ARG A 81 -12.69 -2.94 -7.57
N LEU A 82 -11.77 -3.08 -6.60
CA LEU A 82 -11.79 -4.16 -5.60
C LEU A 82 -13.05 -4.09 -4.71
N LEU A 83 -13.40 -2.90 -4.25
CA LEU A 83 -14.50 -2.67 -3.31
C LEU A 83 -15.84 -2.39 -4.00
N ARG A 84 -15.86 -2.35 -5.35
CA ARG A 84 -17.04 -2.05 -6.18
C ARG A 84 -17.67 -0.69 -5.80
N LYS A 85 -16.84 0.35 -5.74
CA LYS A 85 -17.16 1.73 -5.32
C LYS A 85 -16.69 2.78 -6.33
#